data_AF-A0A392QZQ3-F1
#
_entry.id   AF-A0A392QZQ3-F1
#
_cell.length_a   1.000
_cell.length_b   1.000
_cell.length_c   1.000
_cell.angle_alpha   90.00
_cell.angle_beta   90.00
_cell.angle_gamma   90.00
#
_symmetry.space_group_name_H-M   'P 1'
#
loop_
_entity.id
_entity.type
_entity.pdbx_description
1 polymer ?
#
loop_
_entity_poly.entity_id
_entity_poly.type
_entity_poly.pdbx_seq_one_letter_code
_entity_poly.pdbx_strand_id
1 'polypeptide(L)' 'MLGTSMTIMLFARMLHGFTWSVPPDQSIIDLSESHGGTTKANPLVALAEP' A
#
# COMPACT_ATOMS: atom_id res chain seq x y z
N MET A 1 2.41 -19.20 -13.95
CA MET A 1 2.05 -17.81 -14.34
C MET A 1 0.58 -17.47 -14.12
N LEU A 2 -0.37 -18.42 -14.28
CA LEU A 2 -1.80 -18.15 -14.06
C LEU A 2 -2.11 -17.63 -12.64
N GLY A 3 -1.57 -18.28 -11.60
CA GLY A 3 -1.74 -17.83 -10.22
C GLY A 3 -1.27 -16.39 -9.99
N THR A 4 -0.08 -16.04 -10.49
CA THR A 4 0.44 -14.67 -10.43
C THR A 4 -0.49 -13.66 -11.12
N SER A 5 -1.01 -14.00 -12.30
CA SER A 5 -1.96 -13.14 -13.02
C SER A 5 -3.26 -12.93 -12.23
N MET A 6 -3.80 -13.98 -11.63
CA MET A 6 -4.98 -13.89 -10.76
C MET A 6 -4.72 -13.02 -9.54
N THR A 7 -3.58 -13.20 -8.86
CA THR A 7 -3.18 -12.36 -7.73
C THR A 7 -3.06 -10.89 -8.13
N ILE A 8 -2.43 -10.60 -9.27
CA ILE A 8 -2.30 -9.22 -9.78
C ILE A 8 -3.66 -8.62 -10.11
N MET A 9 -4.56 -9.36 -10.78
CA MET A 9 -5.89 -8.86 -11.12
C MET A 9 -6.74 -8.54 -9.88
N LEU A 10 -6.74 -9.45 -8.89
CA LEU A 10 -7.48 -9.24 -7.66
C LEU A 10 -6.91 -8.06 -6.86
N PHE A 11 -5.59 -7.96 -6.77
CA PHE A 11 -4.92 -6.84 -6.11
C PHE A 11 -5.19 -5.50 -6.79
N ALA A 12 -5.09 -5.45 -8.12
CA ALA A 12 -5.42 -4.25 -8.88
C ALA A 12 -6.88 -3.81 -8.66
N ARG A 13 -7.80 -4.77 -8.59
CA ARG A 13 -9.21 -4.49 -8.34
C ARG A 13 -9.48 -4.00 -6.92
N MET A 14 -8.74 -4.50 -5.93
CA MET A 14 -8.75 -3.96 -4.58
C MET A 14 -8.22 -2.53 -4.56
N LEU A 15 -7.12 -2.23 -5.27
CA LEU A 15 -6.58 -0.86 -5.32
C LEU A 15 -7.55 0.11 -6.01
N HIS A 16 -8.19 -0.30 -7.11
CA HIS A 16 -9.14 0.54 -7.84
C HIS A 16 -10.51 0.70 -7.16
N GLY A 17 -10.88 -0.23 -6.28
CA GLY A 17 -12.20 -0.25 -5.64
C GLY A 17 -12.34 0.68 -4.44
N PHE A 18 -11.32 1.47 -4.13
CA PHE A 18 -11.33 2.41 -3.01
C PHE A 18 -10.63 3.71 -3.40
N THR A 19 -11.07 4.80 -2.80
CA THR A 19 -10.30 6.04 -2.76
C THR A 19 -9.31 5.96 -1.59
N TRP A 20 -8.04 6.18 -1.88
CA TRP A 20 -6.97 6.09 -0.89
C TRP A 20 -6.53 7.49 -0.47
N SER A 21 -6.45 7.71 0.84
CA SER A 21 -6.00 8.97 1.42
C SER A 21 -4.98 8.72 2.53
N VAL A 22 -4.26 9.79 2.90
CA VAL A 22 -3.35 9.75 4.04
C VAL A 22 -4.19 9.67 5.32
N PRO A 23 -3.84 8.80 6.29
CA PRO A 23 -4.49 8.77 7.59
C PRO A 23 -4.53 10.16 8.24
N PRO A 24 -5.59 10.52 8.99
CA PRO A 24 -5.77 11.87 9.53
C PRO A 24 -4.71 12.27 10.59
N ASP A 25 -4.01 11.29 11.15
CA ASP A 25 -2.87 11.46 12.07
C ASP A 25 -1.56 11.79 11.35
N GLN A 26 -1.51 11.66 10.02
CA GLN A 26 -0.30 11.83 9.22
C GLN A 26 -0.51 12.85 8.09
N SER A 27 0.52 13.63 7.80
CA SER A 27 0.50 14.60 6.69
C SER A 27 0.97 13.99 5.37
N ILE A 28 1.74 12.90 5.44
CA ILE A 28 2.29 12.20 4.27
C ILE A 28 2.49 10.72 4.59
N ILE A 29 2.44 9.88 3.56
CA ILE A 29 2.81 8.47 3.65
C ILE A 29 4.34 8.37 3.77
N ASP A 30 4.82 7.90 4.92
CA ASP A 30 6.26 7.70 5.12
C ASP A 30 6.76 6.46 4.37
N LEU A 31 7.67 6.70 3.44
CA LEU A 31 8.32 5.70 2.61
C LEU A 31 9.82 5.58 2.94
N SER A 32 10.24 5.98 4.13
CA SER A 32 11.62 5.78 4.58
C SER A 32 11.99 4.29 4.71
N GLU A 33 13.23 3.96 4.38
CA GLU A 33 13.78 2.61 4.53
C GLU A 33 14.41 2.43 5.91
N SER A 34 14.43 1.19 6.39
CA SER A 34 15.12 0.83 7.62
C SER A 34 16.64 0.96 7.47
N HIS A 35 17.33 1.22 8.59
CA HIS A 35 18.78 1.33 8.58
C HIS A 35 19.43 0.00 8.14
N GLY A 36 20.20 0.02 7.05
CA GLY A 36 20.81 -1.17 6.45
C GLY A 36 20.04 -1.79 5.28
N GLY A 37 18.87 -1.24 4.92
CA GLY A 37 18.26 -1.30 3.59
C GLY A 37 17.82 -2.67 3.07
N THR A 38 16.53 -3.00 3.26
CA THR A 38 15.72 -3.93 2.43
C THR A 38 14.22 -3.84 2.76
N THR A 39 13.87 -3.21 3.90
CA THR A 39 12.51 -3.10 4.42
C THR A 39 12.15 -1.65 4.71
N LYS A 40 10.85 -1.34 4.80
CA LYS A 40 10.38 -0.04 5.27
C LYS A 40 10.73 0.17 6.74
N ALA A 41 11.05 1.41 7.12
CA ALA A 41 11.24 1.78 8.51
C ALA A 41 9.93 1.73 9.30
N ASN A 42 8.82 2.12 8.66
CA ASN A 42 7.49 2.12 9.23
C ASN A 42 6.51 1.32 8.34
N PRO A 43 5.45 0.73 8.92
CA PRO A 43 4.40 0.09 8.13
C PRO A 43 3.78 1.07 7.11
N LEU A 44 3.45 0.57 5.91
CA LEU A 44 2.72 1.35 4.93
C LEU A 44 1.24 1.42 5.33
N VAL A 45 0.77 2.60 5.74
CA VAL A 45 -0.61 2.81 6.17
C VAL A 45 -1.29 3.82 5.24
N ALA A 46 -2.49 3.47 4.77
CA ALA A 46 -3.36 4.34 3.99
C ALA A 46 -4.81 4.11 4.42
N LEU A 47 -5.62 5.18 4.40
CA LEU A 47 -7.05 5.10 4.67
C LEU A 47 -7.77 4.78 3.36
N ALA A 48 -8.59 3.73 3.37
CA ALA A 48 -9.40 3.32 2.23
C ALA A 48 -10.87 3.68 2.46
N GLU A 49 -11.42 4.51 1.59
CA GLU A 49 -12.85 4.82 1.54
C GLU A 49 -13.49 4.11 0.33
N PRO A 50 -14.63 3.41 0.49
CA PRO A 50 -15.30 2.69 -0.60
C PRO A 50 -15.64 3.57 -1.81
#